data_AF-A4XGI3-F1
#
_entry.id   AF-A4XGI3-F1
#
_cell.length_a   1.000
_cell.length_b   1.000
_cell.length_c   1.000
_cell.angle_alpha   90.00
_cell.angle_beta   90.00
_cell.angle_gamma   90.00
#
_symmetry.space_group_name_H-M   'P 1'
#
loop_
_entity.id
_entity.type
_entity.pdbx_description
1 polymer ?
#
loop_
_entity_poly.entity_id
_entity_poly.type
_entity_poly.pdbx_seq_one_letter_code
_entity_poly.pdbx_strand_id
1 'polypeptide(L)'
;MFTFLNDTPVNLGLLKALSDFQTKFNIDYLNIGVIDANKKIYEAYKFCKTGDFQLSYLQENNVIHVAYNNLKPVYHVVESDDPIVPINKSFVEEICIPIKVESPKDVIVYVYFGFANKTEEVSNILSSFFTTFNLFEVYSYALLKYCQLTDIERISKLLMVLEDSVKFNQPSIRLHGFNVAFWTIEIAKKLNFPQDEFEKLHYAALLHDIGKIRVRSSIVNKKGPLTEDEYKEIKKHAEYGYIITKELFGDVYPDIPLWVKHHHEMYDGSGYPSGLKGNDIPFPSRIIKVADVIDVLYSPRSYKQNVSVDKIIAELKRCSRKDFDPEVVEAALQVIDERIVLPMDILKATGEKILPANLSLRTYEDVFNFDGYFYFKEDQSYFKSTNAVKDTKDLWNLLSASLVVEVLNSIYEYEVDVFPVDENTYLVSNIRLLERKRFVSILWDLEAHLITQDEKSITVKVKRLSGDYVLFVCENAYAFDAKNYYKLVLQFEDGEILILNGRITYSYPASHEYSYYRYTFANIGETTRDKLFRQIFKKQVALRRQLKQVQDKK
;
A
#
# COMPACT_ATOMS: atom_id res chain seq x y z
N MET A 1 17.18 21.34 -7.09
CA MET A 1 17.49 21.73 -8.50
C MET A 1 16.56 21.07 -9.55
N PHE A 2 15.37 20.56 -9.18
CA PHE A 2 14.59 19.64 -10.05
C PHE A 2 13.15 20.08 -10.39
N THR A 3 12.67 21.21 -9.86
CA THR A 3 11.33 21.77 -10.18
C THR A 3 11.30 22.63 -11.46
N PHE A 4 12.46 22.90 -12.09
CA PHE A 4 12.55 23.75 -13.29
C PHE A 4 12.36 23.02 -14.63
N LEU A 5 12.11 21.71 -14.65
CA LEU A 5 12.10 20.93 -15.90
C LEU A 5 10.71 20.56 -16.42
N ASN A 6 9.63 20.70 -15.64
CA ASN A 6 8.28 20.57 -16.22
C ASN A 6 7.92 21.77 -17.09
N ASP A 7 8.48 22.95 -16.79
CA ASP A 7 8.20 24.23 -17.48
C ASP A 7 9.41 24.78 -18.24
N THR A 8 10.39 23.96 -18.61
CA THR A 8 11.39 24.41 -19.59
C THR A 8 10.70 24.62 -20.94
N PRO A 9 10.83 25.79 -21.58
CA PRO A 9 10.21 26.09 -22.88
C PRO A 9 10.51 25.02 -23.96
N VAL A 10 11.65 24.34 -23.81
CA VAL A 10 12.12 23.23 -24.66
C VAL A 10 11.16 22.02 -24.62
N ASN A 11 10.60 21.67 -23.45
CA ASN A 11 9.74 20.49 -23.28
C ASN A 11 8.31 20.74 -23.82
N LEU A 12 7.77 21.94 -23.66
CA LEU A 12 6.47 22.35 -24.21
C LEU A 12 6.48 22.35 -25.75
N GLY A 13 7.59 22.77 -26.37
CA GLY A 13 7.78 22.73 -27.82
C GLY A 13 7.80 21.29 -28.36
N LEU A 14 8.54 20.39 -27.69
CA LEU A 14 8.64 18.98 -28.08
C LEU A 14 7.28 18.27 -27.98
N LEU A 15 6.56 18.43 -26.87
CA LEU A 15 5.25 17.79 -26.66
C LEU A 15 4.22 18.24 -27.69
N LYS A 16 4.19 19.55 -28.00
CA LYS A 16 3.33 20.08 -29.06
C LYS A 16 3.70 19.52 -30.42
N ALA A 17 5.00 19.47 -30.76
CA ALA A 17 5.47 18.90 -32.01
C ALA A 17 5.14 17.40 -32.15
N LEU A 18 5.23 16.62 -31.06
CA LEU A 18 4.82 15.22 -31.04
C LEU A 18 3.31 15.03 -31.29
N SER A 19 2.48 15.90 -30.69
CA SER A 19 1.03 15.91 -30.93
C SER A 19 0.67 16.29 -32.37
N ASP A 20 1.29 17.34 -32.90
CA ASP A 20 1.09 17.79 -34.28
C ASP A 20 1.53 16.70 -35.28
N PHE A 21 2.66 16.04 -35.00
CA PHE A 21 3.18 14.94 -35.82
C PHE A 21 2.26 13.72 -35.81
N GLN A 22 1.73 13.35 -34.64
CA GLN A 22 0.75 12.29 -34.47
C GLN A 22 -0.49 12.56 -35.33
N THR A 23 -1.02 13.78 -35.28
CA THR A 23 -2.21 14.17 -36.05
C THR A 23 -1.92 14.13 -37.55
N LYS A 24 -0.77 14.66 -37.98
CA LYS A 24 -0.35 14.70 -39.39
C LYS A 24 -0.28 13.31 -40.04
N PHE A 25 0.23 12.31 -39.32
CA PHE A 25 0.41 10.95 -39.84
C PHE A 25 -0.65 9.97 -39.35
N ASN A 26 -1.71 10.46 -38.71
CA ASN A 26 -2.82 9.67 -38.19
C ASN A 26 -2.38 8.51 -37.28
N ILE A 27 -1.29 8.67 -36.53
CA ILE A 27 -0.73 7.63 -35.66
C ILE A 27 -1.75 7.30 -34.56
N ASP A 28 -2.07 6.01 -34.39
CA ASP A 28 -3.09 5.56 -33.42
C ASP A 28 -2.49 5.36 -32.03
N TYR A 29 -1.21 5.01 -31.96
CA TYR A 29 -0.46 4.95 -30.72
C TYR A 29 0.96 5.45 -30.90
N LEU A 30 1.37 6.40 -30.05
CA LEU A 30 2.70 6.98 -30.02
C LEU A 30 3.27 6.86 -28.62
N ASN A 31 4.41 6.19 -28.48
CA ASN A 31 5.08 6.01 -27.20
C ASN A 31 6.56 6.36 -27.31
N ILE A 32 7.07 7.11 -26.33
CA ILE A 32 8.50 7.25 -26.09
C ILE A 32 8.76 6.58 -24.75
N GLY A 33 9.58 5.54 -24.75
CA GLY A 33 9.85 4.75 -23.55
C GLY A 33 11.34 4.56 -23.30
N VAL A 34 11.66 4.16 -22.08
CA VAL A 34 13.01 3.83 -21.64
C VAL A 34 13.04 2.39 -21.19
N ILE A 35 14.00 1.62 -21.68
CA ILE A 35 14.31 0.26 -21.27
C ILE A 35 15.52 0.33 -20.35
N ASP A 36 15.40 -0.16 -19.13
CA ASP A 36 16.53 -0.25 -18.20
C ASP A 36 17.35 -1.53 -18.33
N ALA A 37 18.46 -1.63 -17.59
CA ALA A 37 19.34 -2.79 -17.58
C ALA A 37 18.64 -4.10 -17.19
N ASN A 38 17.50 -4.03 -16.49
CA ASN A 38 16.69 -5.18 -16.08
C ASN A 38 15.58 -5.51 -17.09
N LYS A 39 15.61 -4.90 -18.28
CA LYS A 39 14.60 -5.02 -19.34
C LYS A 39 13.21 -4.50 -18.94
N LYS A 40 13.13 -3.67 -17.88
CA LYS A 40 11.88 -3.00 -17.49
C LYS A 40 11.67 -1.78 -18.36
N ILE A 41 10.40 -1.56 -18.73
CA ILE A 41 9.98 -0.46 -19.60
C ILE A 41 9.37 0.66 -18.75
N TYR A 42 9.74 1.89 -19.04
CA TYR A 42 9.19 3.11 -18.44
C TYR A 42 8.68 4.01 -19.54
N GLU A 43 7.37 4.27 -19.57
CA GLU A 43 6.75 5.13 -20.57
C GLU A 43 6.97 6.61 -20.20
N ALA A 44 7.82 7.32 -20.96
CA ALA A 44 8.12 8.74 -20.75
C ALA A 44 7.11 9.66 -21.43
N TYR A 45 6.51 9.21 -22.52
CA TYR A 45 5.42 9.86 -23.23
C TYR A 45 4.53 8.80 -23.85
N LYS A 46 3.22 9.00 -23.81
CA LYS A 46 2.23 8.10 -24.38
C LYS A 46 1.07 8.90 -24.95
N PHE A 47 0.61 8.48 -26.12
CA PHE A 47 -0.64 8.88 -26.71
C PHE A 47 -1.31 7.64 -27.31
N CYS A 48 -2.60 7.47 -27.07
CA CYS A 48 -3.40 6.38 -27.63
C CYS A 48 -4.78 6.89 -28.05
N LYS A 49 -5.23 6.57 -29.27
CA LYS A 49 -6.61 6.87 -29.70
C LYS A 49 -7.63 5.87 -29.17
N THR A 50 -7.24 4.62 -28.93
CA THR A 50 -8.17 3.52 -28.63
C THR A 50 -7.66 2.67 -27.45
N GLY A 51 -8.32 2.84 -26.29
CA GLY A 51 -8.04 2.08 -25.08
C GLY A 51 -6.77 2.52 -24.35
N ASP A 52 -6.62 2.09 -23.11
CA ASP A 52 -5.39 2.26 -22.35
C ASP A 52 -4.66 0.91 -22.30
N PHE A 53 -3.43 0.89 -22.80
CA PHE A 53 -2.54 -0.27 -22.73
C PHE A 53 -1.14 0.19 -22.36
N GLN A 54 -0.50 -0.48 -21.40
CA GLN A 54 0.86 -0.18 -20.93
C GLN A 54 1.77 -1.40 -21.10
N LEU A 55 2.98 -1.18 -21.62
CA LEU A 55 4.04 -2.18 -21.55
C LEU A 55 4.84 -2.02 -20.27
N SER A 56 4.96 -3.09 -19.49
CA SER A 56 5.74 -3.10 -18.26
C SER A 56 7.03 -3.94 -18.35
N TYR A 57 7.10 -4.86 -19.31
CA TYR A 57 8.27 -5.70 -19.54
C TYR A 57 8.44 -6.03 -21.02
N LEU A 58 9.68 -6.29 -21.43
CA LEU A 58 10.01 -6.78 -22.77
C LEU A 58 9.54 -8.23 -22.94
N GLN A 59 8.56 -8.46 -23.82
CA GLN A 59 8.14 -9.81 -24.21
C GLN A 59 9.05 -10.32 -25.34
N GLU A 60 9.46 -11.59 -25.27
CA GLU A 60 10.55 -12.14 -26.09
C GLU A 60 10.35 -12.10 -27.61
N ASN A 61 9.15 -11.76 -28.10
CA ASN A 61 8.87 -11.70 -29.53
C ASN A 61 8.09 -10.46 -29.96
N ASN A 62 8.08 -9.37 -29.18
CA ASN A 62 7.44 -8.13 -29.63
C ASN A 62 8.39 -7.23 -30.43
N VAL A 63 7.85 -6.30 -31.21
CA VAL A 63 8.63 -5.41 -32.08
C VAL A 63 9.65 -4.56 -31.31
N ILE A 64 9.35 -4.17 -30.06
CA ILE A 64 10.28 -3.41 -29.19
C ILE A 64 11.46 -4.29 -28.80
N HIS A 65 11.25 -5.57 -28.47
CA HIS A 65 12.30 -6.53 -28.13
C HIS A 65 13.22 -6.79 -29.32
N VAL A 66 12.66 -6.97 -30.51
CA VAL A 66 13.44 -7.12 -31.75
C VAL A 66 14.28 -5.86 -32.00
N ALA A 67 13.69 -4.66 -31.85
CA ALA A 67 14.39 -3.40 -32.03
C ALA A 67 15.49 -3.18 -30.99
N TYR A 68 15.21 -3.52 -29.72
CA TYR A 68 16.15 -3.44 -28.61
C TYR A 68 17.37 -4.33 -28.82
N ASN A 69 17.18 -5.61 -29.17
CA ASN A 69 18.28 -6.55 -29.36
C ASN A 69 19.14 -6.23 -30.60
N ASN A 70 18.50 -5.77 -31.67
CA ASN A 70 19.21 -5.47 -32.92
C ASN A 70 19.75 -4.04 -32.97
N LEU A 71 19.32 -3.16 -32.07
CA LEU A 71 19.64 -1.73 -32.03
C LEU A 71 19.42 -1.03 -33.38
N LYS A 72 18.35 -1.42 -34.08
CA LYS A 72 17.96 -0.87 -35.38
C LYS A 72 16.46 -0.57 -35.42
N PRO A 73 16.02 0.43 -36.20
CA PRO A 73 14.62 0.63 -36.46
C PRO A 73 14.00 -0.65 -37.04
N VAL A 74 12.88 -1.07 -36.46
CA VAL A 74 12.09 -2.20 -36.93
C VAL A 74 10.76 -1.67 -37.42
N TYR A 75 10.41 -2.02 -38.65
CA TYR A 75 9.08 -1.88 -39.20
C TYR A 75 8.48 -3.26 -39.34
N HIS A 76 7.28 -3.45 -38.81
CA HIS A 76 6.57 -4.71 -38.77
C HIS A 76 5.16 -4.55 -39.32
N VAL A 77 4.78 -5.45 -40.23
CA VAL A 77 3.41 -5.58 -40.75
C VAL A 77 2.84 -6.85 -40.14
N VAL A 78 1.72 -6.74 -39.45
CA VAL A 78 1.16 -7.84 -38.67
C VAL A 78 0.48 -8.85 -39.59
N GLU A 79 1.06 -10.06 -39.67
CA GLU A 79 0.52 -11.19 -40.43
C GLU A 79 0.09 -12.33 -39.48
N SER A 80 -0.84 -13.19 -39.92
CA SER A 80 -1.44 -14.23 -39.06
C SER A 80 -0.47 -15.30 -38.56
N ASP A 81 0.66 -15.48 -39.25
CA ASP A 81 1.66 -16.52 -38.98
C ASP A 81 3.05 -15.93 -38.62
N ASP A 82 3.11 -14.65 -38.22
CA ASP A 82 4.38 -13.97 -37.94
C ASP A 82 4.98 -14.39 -36.59
N PRO A 83 6.30 -14.66 -36.51
CA PRO A 83 6.99 -14.83 -35.23
C PRO A 83 6.93 -13.59 -34.30
N ILE A 84 6.72 -12.39 -34.84
CA ILE A 84 6.61 -11.14 -34.06
C ILE A 84 5.16 -10.93 -33.61
N VAL A 85 4.97 -10.84 -32.29
CA VAL A 85 3.67 -10.58 -31.66
C VAL A 85 3.44 -9.07 -31.59
N PRO A 86 2.33 -8.55 -32.14
CA PRO A 86 2.03 -7.13 -32.06
C PRO A 86 1.74 -6.71 -30.62
N ILE A 87 2.09 -5.48 -30.30
CA ILE A 87 1.86 -4.88 -28.97
C ILE A 87 0.36 -4.80 -28.67
N ASN A 88 -0.44 -4.47 -29.68
CA ASN A 88 -1.90 -4.50 -29.60
C ASN A 88 -2.45 -5.26 -30.81
N LYS A 89 -3.38 -6.18 -30.56
CA LYS A 89 -4.03 -6.97 -31.62
C LYS A 89 -4.79 -6.15 -32.65
N SER A 90 -5.11 -4.90 -32.32
CA SER A 90 -5.79 -3.96 -33.21
C SER A 90 -4.84 -3.30 -34.20
N PHE A 91 -3.53 -3.37 -33.97
CA PHE A 91 -2.55 -2.80 -34.90
C PHE A 91 -2.28 -3.76 -36.05
N VAL A 92 -2.20 -3.19 -37.25
CA VAL A 92 -1.85 -3.89 -38.48
C VAL A 92 -0.42 -3.55 -38.92
N GLU A 93 0.12 -2.43 -38.44
CA GLU A 93 1.50 -2.00 -38.69
C GLU A 93 2.10 -1.37 -37.43
N GLU A 94 3.39 -1.62 -37.21
CA GLU A 94 4.15 -1.13 -36.07
C GLU A 94 5.54 -0.65 -36.49
N ILE A 95 6.00 0.43 -35.88
CA ILE A 95 7.36 0.95 -36.07
C ILE A 95 7.98 1.14 -34.70
N CYS A 96 9.18 0.61 -34.49
CA CYS A 96 9.97 0.87 -33.29
C CYS A 96 11.36 1.37 -33.67
N ILE A 97 11.74 2.54 -33.14
CA ILE A 97 13.01 3.21 -33.37
C ILE A 97 13.79 3.20 -32.05
N PRO A 98 14.84 2.37 -31.91
CA PRO A 98 15.71 2.43 -30.74
C PRO A 98 16.67 3.62 -30.86
N ILE A 99 16.83 4.37 -29.78
CA ILE A 99 17.76 5.48 -29.61
C ILE A 99 18.76 5.08 -28.53
N LYS A 100 19.98 4.77 -28.96
CA LYS A 100 21.11 4.47 -28.08
C LYS A 100 22.09 5.64 -28.08
N VAL A 101 22.40 6.17 -26.90
CA VAL A 101 23.44 7.18 -26.70
C VAL A 101 24.52 6.56 -25.81
N GLU A 102 25.79 6.74 -26.18
CA GLU A 102 26.91 6.25 -25.39
C GLU A 102 27.04 7.05 -24.07
N SER A 103 26.82 6.38 -22.93
CA SER A 103 27.03 6.87 -21.54
C SER A 103 25.94 7.79 -20.95
N PRO A 104 25.63 7.74 -19.62
CA PRO A 104 26.26 6.99 -18.52
C PRO A 104 25.36 5.95 -17.84
N LYS A 105 24.23 5.55 -18.43
CA LYS A 105 23.35 4.52 -17.88
C LYS A 105 23.09 3.47 -18.96
N ASP A 106 23.10 2.19 -18.60
CA ASP A 106 22.71 1.05 -19.46
C ASP A 106 21.19 1.08 -19.73
N VAL A 107 20.73 2.15 -20.37
CA VAL A 107 19.33 2.40 -20.71
C VAL A 107 19.21 2.66 -22.20
N ILE A 108 18.15 2.14 -22.80
CA ILE A 108 17.84 2.34 -24.21
C ILE A 108 16.52 3.09 -24.30
N VAL A 109 16.52 4.24 -24.95
CA VAL A 109 15.30 4.97 -25.26
C VAL A 109 14.73 4.38 -26.55
N TYR A 110 13.41 4.27 -26.68
CA TYR A 110 12.77 3.90 -27.93
C TYR A 110 11.61 4.86 -28.25
N VAL A 111 11.32 4.99 -29.53
CA VAL A 111 10.12 5.64 -30.05
C VAL A 111 9.32 4.59 -30.79
N TYR A 112 8.05 4.45 -30.44
CA TYR A 112 7.16 3.44 -30.99
C TYR A 112 5.91 4.10 -31.60
N PHE A 113 5.54 3.63 -32.79
CA PHE A 113 4.32 4.00 -33.50
C PHE A 113 3.49 2.74 -33.78
N GLY A 114 2.21 2.78 -33.45
CA GLY A 114 1.22 1.75 -33.78
C GLY A 114 0.10 2.31 -34.66
N PHE A 115 -0.31 1.52 -35.66
CA PHE A 115 -1.34 1.88 -36.63
C PHE A 115 -2.42 0.79 -36.72
N ALA A 116 -3.68 1.18 -36.61
CA ALA A 116 -4.84 0.29 -36.76
C ALA A 116 -5.21 0.04 -38.22
N ASN A 117 -4.70 0.86 -39.14
CA ASN A 117 -4.90 0.70 -40.59
C ASN A 117 -3.55 0.76 -41.30
N LYS A 118 -3.46 0.14 -42.49
CA LYS A 118 -2.22 0.14 -43.29
C LYS A 118 -1.81 1.56 -43.66
N THR A 119 -0.52 1.84 -43.56
CA THR A 119 0.04 3.16 -43.84
C THR A 119 0.67 3.17 -45.23
N GLU A 120 0.28 4.11 -46.09
CA GLU A 120 0.70 4.10 -47.50
C GLU A 120 2.19 4.46 -47.71
N GLU A 121 2.86 5.12 -46.75
CA GLU A 121 4.26 5.59 -46.92
C GLU A 121 5.09 5.67 -45.62
N VAL A 122 5.53 4.52 -45.10
CA VAL A 122 6.39 4.43 -43.89
C VAL A 122 7.71 5.21 -44.03
N SER A 123 8.28 5.23 -45.22
CA SER A 123 9.49 6.01 -45.54
C SER A 123 9.29 7.51 -45.30
N ASN A 124 8.09 8.03 -45.57
CA ASN A 124 7.75 9.44 -45.37
C ASN A 124 7.55 9.76 -43.89
N ILE A 125 7.01 8.83 -43.11
CA ILE A 125 6.90 8.96 -41.65
C ILE A 125 8.30 9.03 -41.03
N LEU A 126 9.18 8.07 -41.36
CA LEU A 126 10.53 8.02 -40.82
C LEU A 126 11.35 9.25 -41.21
N SER A 127 11.36 9.62 -42.50
CA SER A 127 12.09 10.81 -42.96
C SER A 127 11.56 12.09 -42.32
N SER A 128 10.23 12.25 -42.20
CA SER A 128 9.65 13.39 -41.50
C SER A 128 10.01 13.37 -40.02
N PHE A 129 10.05 12.21 -39.36
CA PHE A 129 10.42 12.11 -37.95
C PHE A 129 11.86 12.58 -37.71
N PHE A 130 12.82 12.04 -38.47
CA PHE A 130 14.23 12.39 -38.33
C PHE A 130 14.56 13.82 -38.78
N THR A 131 13.71 14.43 -39.62
CA THR A 131 13.86 15.84 -40.02
C THR A 131 13.25 16.79 -38.98
N THR A 132 12.13 16.41 -38.37
CA THR A 132 11.40 17.25 -37.40
C THR A 132 12.01 17.19 -36.00
N PHE A 133 12.48 16.01 -35.56
CA PHE A 133 12.89 15.79 -34.17
C PHE A 133 14.40 15.59 -34.04
N ASN A 134 14.99 16.33 -33.11
CA ASN A 134 16.34 16.07 -32.65
C ASN A 134 16.34 14.86 -31.70
N LEU A 135 16.97 13.75 -32.11
CA LEU A 135 17.01 12.52 -31.31
C LEU A 135 17.67 12.72 -29.94
N PHE A 136 18.60 13.67 -29.82
CA PHE A 136 19.20 14.01 -28.53
C PHE A 136 18.18 14.66 -27.59
N GLU A 137 17.27 15.49 -28.11
CA GLU A 137 16.22 16.12 -27.30
C GLU A 137 15.20 15.09 -26.83
N VAL A 138 14.78 14.18 -27.73
CA VAL A 138 13.88 13.05 -27.41
C VAL A 138 14.51 12.14 -26.35
N TYR A 139 15.79 11.79 -26.54
CA TYR A 139 16.57 11.02 -25.56
C TYR A 139 16.65 11.74 -24.22
N SER A 140 17.01 13.02 -24.21
CA SER A 140 17.16 13.81 -22.99
C SER A 140 15.84 13.91 -22.23
N TYR A 141 14.74 14.16 -22.93
CA TYR A 141 13.40 14.18 -22.35
C TYR A 141 13.05 12.83 -21.71
N ALA A 142 13.26 11.74 -22.45
CA ALA A 142 12.95 10.40 -21.96
C ALA A 142 13.81 10.01 -20.74
N LEU A 143 15.10 10.35 -20.75
CA LEU A 143 16.02 10.10 -19.65
C LEU A 143 15.64 10.90 -18.39
N LEU A 144 15.24 12.16 -18.55
CA LEU A 144 14.74 12.99 -17.45
C LEU A 144 13.48 12.37 -16.84
N LYS A 145 12.51 11.95 -17.67
CA LYS A 145 11.30 11.27 -17.21
C LYS A 145 11.61 9.94 -16.52
N TYR A 146 12.51 9.14 -17.06
CA TYR A 146 12.98 7.92 -16.42
C TYR A 146 13.62 8.19 -15.05
N CYS A 147 14.48 9.21 -14.93
CA CYS A 147 15.05 9.59 -13.64
C CYS A 147 13.94 9.98 -12.65
N GLN A 148 12.97 10.81 -13.05
CA GLN A 148 11.81 11.16 -12.23
C GLN A 148 11.03 9.92 -11.75
N LEU A 149 10.67 9.03 -12.68
CA LEU A 149 9.91 7.81 -12.38
C LEU A 149 10.67 6.87 -11.43
N THR A 150 11.96 6.67 -11.66
CA THR A 150 12.79 5.82 -10.79
C THR A 150 13.10 6.46 -9.44
N ASP A 151 13.20 7.79 -9.35
CA ASP A 151 13.44 8.50 -8.10
C ASP A 151 12.19 8.49 -7.21
N ILE A 152 10.98 8.61 -7.75
CA ILE A 152 9.72 8.40 -7.00
C ILE A 152 9.64 6.97 -6.45
N GLU A 153 9.97 5.97 -7.26
CA GLU A 153 9.96 4.57 -6.84
C GLU A 153 11.00 4.30 -5.73
N ARG A 154 12.16 4.98 -5.78
CA ARG A 154 13.22 4.89 -4.76
C ARG A 154 12.88 5.65 -3.49
N ILE A 155 12.31 6.85 -3.59
CA ILE A 155 11.85 7.64 -2.46
C ILE A 155 10.79 6.83 -1.73
N SER A 156 9.76 6.34 -2.42
CA SER A 156 8.72 5.48 -1.85
C SER A 156 9.30 4.27 -1.10
N LYS A 157 10.27 3.55 -1.69
CA LYS A 157 10.97 2.43 -1.02
C LYS A 157 11.77 2.88 0.22
N LEU A 158 12.42 4.03 0.17
CA LEU A 158 13.16 4.59 1.31
C LEU A 158 12.21 5.02 2.43
N LEU A 159 11.06 5.62 2.10
CA LEU A 159 10.03 5.98 3.07
C LEU A 159 9.47 4.75 3.80
N MET A 160 9.32 3.63 3.09
CA MET A 160 8.89 2.35 3.69
C MET A 160 9.92 1.78 4.66
N VAL A 161 11.21 1.78 4.28
CA VAL A 161 12.29 1.32 5.17
C VAL A 161 12.40 2.20 6.42
N LEU A 162 12.19 3.50 6.25
CA LEU A 162 12.19 4.48 7.33
C LEU A 162 10.97 4.32 8.25
N GLU A 163 9.79 4.02 7.70
CA GLU A 163 8.59 3.73 8.47
C GLU A 163 8.71 2.40 9.22
N ASP A 164 9.28 1.35 8.61
CA ASP A 164 9.64 0.10 9.29
C ASP A 164 10.63 0.31 10.45
N SER A 165 11.55 1.27 10.31
CA SER A 165 12.47 1.65 11.38
C SER A 165 11.76 2.39 12.52
N VAL A 166 10.71 3.17 12.23
CA VAL A 166 9.83 3.77 13.25
C VAL A 166 8.99 2.69 13.93
N LYS A 167 8.44 1.71 13.17
CA LYS A 167 7.71 0.55 13.70
C LYS A 167 8.55 -0.25 14.69
N PHE A 168 9.82 -0.53 14.36
CA PHE A 168 10.73 -1.26 15.26
C PHE A 168 10.92 -0.52 16.61
N ASN A 169 10.93 0.81 16.56
CA ASN A 169 11.02 1.66 17.74
C ASN A 169 9.66 1.93 18.42
N GLN A 170 8.52 1.54 17.83
CA GLN A 170 7.16 1.67 18.39
C GLN A 170 6.26 0.47 18.03
N PRO A 171 6.41 -0.68 18.71
CA PRO A 171 5.66 -1.90 18.39
C PRO A 171 4.13 -1.78 18.52
N SER A 172 3.64 -0.75 19.22
CA SER A 172 2.22 -0.53 19.51
C SER A 172 1.44 0.18 18.37
N ILE A 173 2.10 0.64 17.31
CA ILE A 173 1.44 1.41 16.23
C ILE A 173 1.90 0.96 14.83
N ARG A 174 1.63 -0.32 14.52
CA ARG A 174 2.14 -1.04 13.34
C ARG A 174 1.72 -0.46 11.97
N LEU A 175 0.68 0.37 11.90
CA LEU A 175 0.10 0.91 10.67
C LEU A 175 -0.21 2.41 10.72
N HIS A 176 0.30 3.12 11.74
CA HIS A 176 -0.10 4.49 12.04
C HIS A 176 0.03 5.43 10.85
N GLY A 177 1.23 5.52 10.28
CA GLY A 177 1.53 6.45 9.19
C GLY A 177 0.62 6.20 7.98
N PHE A 178 0.39 4.94 7.64
CA PHE A 178 -0.49 4.54 6.55
C PHE A 178 -1.95 4.90 6.82
N ASN A 179 -2.45 4.64 8.03
CA ASN A 179 -3.80 4.97 8.41
C ASN A 179 -4.01 6.49 8.41
N VAL A 180 -3.08 7.25 8.96
CA VAL A 180 -3.11 8.72 8.97
C VAL A 180 -3.08 9.26 7.54
N ALA A 181 -2.24 8.72 6.67
CA ALA A 181 -2.23 9.09 5.25
C ALA A 181 -3.57 8.80 4.56
N PHE A 182 -4.18 7.65 4.83
CA PHE A 182 -5.50 7.31 4.32
C PHE A 182 -6.57 8.33 4.77
N TRP A 183 -6.68 8.57 6.08
CA TRP A 183 -7.63 9.53 6.63
C TRP A 183 -7.43 10.94 6.07
N THR A 184 -6.16 11.34 5.95
CA THR A 184 -5.80 12.66 5.41
C THR A 184 -6.35 12.84 4.00
N ILE A 185 -6.19 11.84 3.11
CA ILE A 185 -6.69 11.92 1.74
C ILE A 185 -8.21 11.89 1.67
N GLU A 186 -8.89 11.06 2.47
CA GLU A 186 -10.36 11.02 2.46
C GLU A 186 -10.97 12.34 2.97
N ILE A 187 -10.37 12.96 3.99
CA ILE A 187 -10.77 14.28 4.46
C ILE A 187 -10.49 15.34 3.39
N ALA A 188 -9.31 15.30 2.76
CA ALA A 188 -8.93 16.25 1.71
C ALA A 188 -9.88 16.21 0.51
N LYS A 189 -10.37 15.02 0.12
CA LYS A 189 -11.41 14.87 -0.91
C LYS A 189 -12.69 15.62 -0.56
N LYS A 190 -13.15 15.56 0.69
CA LYS A 190 -14.34 16.31 1.16
C LYS A 190 -14.12 17.81 1.19
N LEU A 191 -12.88 18.25 1.40
CA LEU A 191 -12.48 19.66 1.38
C LEU A 191 -12.23 20.20 -0.04
N ASN A 192 -12.43 19.40 -1.09
CA ASN A 192 -12.08 19.74 -2.47
C ASN A 192 -10.62 20.20 -2.61
N PHE A 193 -9.71 19.57 -1.86
CA PHE A 193 -8.28 19.85 -1.97
C PHE A 193 -7.77 19.47 -3.38
N PRO A 194 -6.81 20.22 -3.95
CA PRO A 194 -6.35 19.99 -5.32
C PRO A 194 -5.78 18.58 -5.51
N GLN A 195 -6.23 17.87 -6.56
CA GLN A 195 -5.86 16.47 -6.79
C GLN A 195 -4.37 16.32 -7.16
N ASP A 196 -3.78 17.31 -7.81
CA ASP A 196 -2.35 17.42 -8.11
C ASP A 196 -1.47 17.56 -6.86
N GLU A 197 -2.05 17.94 -5.72
CA GLU A 197 -1.37 18.06 -4.43
C GLU A 197 -1.51 16.79 -3.56
N PHE A 198 -2.32 15.80 -3.99
CA PHE A 198 -2.61 14.60 -3.18
C PHE A 198 -1.36 13.77 -2.88
N GLU A 199 -0.45 13.66 -3.84
CA GLU A 199 0.80 12.91 -3.67
C GLU A 199 1.65 13.53 -2.55
N LYS A 200 1.83 14.86 -2.59
CA LYS A 200 2.56 15.59 -1.53
C LYS A 200 1.91 15.41 -0.18
N LEU A 201 0.58 15.52 -0.13
CA LEU A 201 -0.20 15.42 1.10
C LEU A 201 -0.10 14.01 1.70
N HIS A 202 -0.14 12.98 0.84
CA HIS A 202 0.04 11.59 1.22
C HIS A 202 1.42 11.35 1.84
N TYR A 203 2.50 11.83 1.21
CA TYR A 203 3.86 11.69 1.74
C TYR A 203 4.07 12.46 3.05
N ALA A 204 3.55 13.68 3.15
CA ALA A 204 3.61 14.44 4.40
C ALA A 204 2.87 13.72 5.55
N ALA A 205 1.70 13.16 5.27
CA ALA A 205 0.93 12.40 6.26
C ALA A 205 1.62 11.08 6.64
N LEU A 206 2.19 10.35 5.69
CA LEU A 206 2.92 9.10 5.96
C LEU A 206 4.15 9.34 6.85
N LEU A 207 4.82 10.48 6.67
CA LEU A 207 6.08 10.81 7.33
C LEU A 207 5.95 11.79 8.49
N HIS A 208 4.73 12.14 8.90
CA HIS A 208 4.50 13.16 9.94
C HIS A 208 5.33 12.87 11.21
N ASP A 209 5.51 11.59 11.53
CA ASP A 209 6.18 11.08 12.71
C ASP A 209 7.65 10.65 12.51
N ILE A 210 8.23 10.82 11.32
CA ILE A 210 9.56 10.28 10.97
C ILE A 210 10.69 10.75 11.90
N GLY A 211 10.55 11.96 12.46
CA GLY A 211 11.53 12.52 13.40
C GLY A 211 11.67 11.74 14.71
N LYS A 212 10.73 10.83 15.03
CA LYS A 212 10.80 9.98 16.22
C LYS A 212 12.01 9.04 16.20
N ILE A 213 12.60 8.76 15.04
CA ILE A 213 13.87 8.00 14.91
C ILE A 213 15.01 8.67 15.72
N ARG A 214 14.97 10.00 15.87
CA ARG A 214 15.98 10.75 16.63
C ARG A 214 15.65 10.94 18.11
N VAL A 215 14.51 10.43 18.58
CA VAL A 215 14.10 10.46 19.99
C VAL A 215 14.43 9.12 20.64
N ARG A 216 14.89 9.13 21.89
CA ARG A 216 15.23 7.90 22.63
C ARG A 216 14.02 6.97 22.74
N SER A 217 14.20 5.70 22.38
CA SER A 217 13.14 4.68 22.43
C SER A 217 12.52 4.50 23.82
N SER A 218 13.28 4.74 24.90
CA SER A 218 12.80 4.70 26.28
C SER A 218 11.78 5.79 26.62
N ILE A 219 11.90 6.97 25.99
CA ILE A 219 10.94 8.08 26.12
C ILE A 219 9.70 7.77 25.29
N VAL A 220 9.93 7.35 24.04
CA VAL A 220 8.89 7.05 23.07
C VAL A 220 7.95 5.93 23.52
N ASN A 221 8.47 4.87 24.14
CA ASN A 221 7.70 3.69 24.54
C ASN A 221 7.32 3.67 26.03
N LYS A 222 7.41 4.81 26.73
CA LYS A 222 7.15 4.86 28.16
C LYS A 222 5.69 4.48 28.47
N LYS A 223 5.48 3.49 29.32
CA LYS A 223 4.14 2.99 29.72
C LYS A 223 3.40 3.89 30.74
N GLY A 224 3.86 5.12 30.95
CA GLY A 224 3.33 6.06 31.95
C GLY A 224 3.55 7.51 31.52
N PRO A 225 3.15 8.50 32.34
CA PRO A 225 3.29 9.90 31.99
C PRO A 225 4.76 10.28 31.76
N LEU A 226 4.99 11.12 30.76
CA LEU A 226 6.29 11.72 30.49
C LEU A 226 6.57 12.81 31.54
N THR A 227 7.82 12.94 31.96
CA THR A 227 8.27 14.13 32.70
C THR A 227 8.30 15.35 31.79
N GLU A 228 8.39 16.55 32.34
CA GLU A 228 8.48 17.78 31.53
C GLU A 228 9.67 17.76 30.56
N ASP A 229 10.83 17.24 30.98
CA ASP A 229 12.01 17.16 30.13
C ASP A 229 11.86 16.07 29.05
N GLU A 230 11.28 14.93 29.38
CA GLU A 230 10.94 13.90 28.40
C GLU A 230 9.92 14.40 27.38
N TYR A 231 8.95 15.21 27.82
CA TYR A 231 7.96 15.83 26.97
C TYR A 231 8.56 16.91 26.06
N LYS A 232 9.53 17.70 26.54
CA LYS A 232 10.31 18.60 25.67
C LYS A 232 11.10 17.83 24.61
N GLU A 233 11.72 16.72 24.99
CA GLU A 233 12.47 15.89 24.03
C GLU A 233 11.57 15.24 22.98
N ILE A 234 10.40 14.71 23.37
CA ILE A 234 9.50 14.09 22.38
C ILE A 234 8.96 15.11 21.39
N LYS A 235 8.69 16.36 21.81
CA LYS A 235 8.22 17.43 20.90
C LYS A 235 9.20 17.75 19.77
N LYS A 236 10.50 17.52 19.97
CA LYS A 236 11.52 17.79 18.94
C LYS A 236 11.38 16.90 17.71
N HIS A 237 10.61 15.82 17.77
CA HIS A 237 10.39 14.99 16.58
C HIS A 237 9.79 15.78 15.41
N ALA A 238 8.99 16.83 15.67
CA ALA A 238 8.46 17.68 14.62
C ALA A 238 9.60 18.43 13.87
N GLU A 239 10.59 18.94 14.60
CA GLU A 239 11.76 19.61 14.01
C GLU A 239 12.72 18.60 13.35
N TYR A 240 12.92 17.43 13.95
CA TYR A 240 13.71 16.36 13.33
C TYR A 240 13.04 15.86 12.05
N GLY A 241 11.70 15.75 12.05
CA GLY A 241 10.89 15.42 10.89
C GLY A 241 11.08 16.44 9.77
N TYR A 242 11.03 17.74 10.08
CA TYR A 242 11.37 18.80 9.13
C TYR A 242 12.75 18.62 8.52
N ILE A 243 13.80 18.40 9.34
CA ILE A 243 15.17 18.24 8.84
C ILE A 243 15.27 17.04 7.89
N ILE A 244 14.76 15.89 8.30
CA ILE A 244 14.81 14.66 7.49
C ILE A 244 14.05 14.85 6.18
N THR A 245 12.82 15.34 6.24
CA THR A 245 11.98 15.51 5.05
C THR A 245 12.49 16.63 4.15
N LYS A 246 13.16 17.66 4.68
CA LYS A 246 13.81 18.68 3.87
C LYS A 246 14.96 18.11 3.05
N GLU A 247 15.77 17.22 3.61
CA GLU A 247 16.82 16.54 2.86
C GLU A 247 16.24 15.58 1.81
N LEU A 248 15.11 14.92 2.11
CA LEU A 248 14.47 13.97 1.19
C LEU A 248 13.67 14.63 0.06
N PHE A 249 12.97 15.73 0.35
CA PHE A 249 11.98 16.33 -0.54
C PHE A 249 12.23 17.79 -0.86
N GLY A 250 13.12 18.50 -0.17
CA GLY A 250 13.22 19.96 -0.25
C GLY A 250 13.46 20.51 -1.66
N ASP A 251 14.05 19.71 -2.54
CA ASP A 251 14.31 20.06 -3.94
C ASP A 251 13.12 19.80 -4.90
N VAL A 252 12.17 18.97 -4.51
CA VAL A 252 11.07 18.46 -5.36
C VAL A 252 9.71 18.89 -4.81
N TYR A 253 9.49 18.71 -3.52
CA TYR A 253 8.27 19.07 -2.79
C TYR A 253 8.65 19.92 -1.55
N PRO A 254 8.97 21.21 -1.74
CA PRO A 254 9.44 22.09 -0.66
C PRO A 254 8.37 22.32 0.44
N ASP A 255 7.11 21.98 0.16
CA ASP A 255 6.00 22.12 1.08
C ASP A 255 5.94 21.01 2.14
N ILE A 256 6.30 19.77 1.77
CA ILE A 256 6.22 18.58 2.64
C ILE A 256 6.92 18.80 3.99
N PRO A 257 8.15 19.34 4.04
CA PRO A 257 8.84 19.55 5.31
C PRO A 257 8.06 20.48 6.24
N LEU A 258 7.45 21.54 5.71
CA LEU A 258 6.64 22.46 6.50
C LEU A 258 5.37 21.78 7.00
N TRP A 259 4.73 20.96 6.16
CA TRP A 259 3.52 20.23 6.54
C TRP A 259 3.78 19.23 7.67
N VAL A 260 4.90 18.51 7.57
CA VAL A 260 5.40 17.60 8.62
C VAL A 260 5.80 18.36 9.87
N LYS A 261 6.45 19.53 9.76
CA LYS A 261 6.85 20.31 10.94
C LYS A 261 5.66 20.75 11.79
N HIS A 262 4.57 21.17 11.15
CA HIS A 262 3.46 21.84 11.82
C HIS A 262 2.25 20.94 12.09
N HIS A 263 2.35 19.63 11.85
CA HIS A 263 1.25 18.68 12.08
C HIS A 263 0.80 18.56 13.56
N HIS A 264 1.53 19.16 14.49
CA HIS A 264 1.19 19.22 15.91
C HIS A 264 0.77 20.59 16.43
N GLU A 265 0.73 21.62 15.57
CA GLU A 265 0.14 22.91 15.91
C GLU A 265 -1.35 22.72 16.30
N MET A 266 -1.86 23.62 17.15
CA MET A 266 -3.25 23.61 17.59
C MET A 266 -3.92 24.86 17.07
N TYR A 267 -5.18 24.75 16.65
CA TYR A 267 -5.91 25.85 16.02
C TYR A 267 -5.98 27.12 16.90
N ASP A 268 -5.94 26.97 18.23
CA ASP A 268 -5.91 28.08 19.20
C ASP A 268 -4.53 28.73 19.43
N GLY A 269 -3.45 28.14 18.90
CA GLY A 269 -2.07 28.59 19.04
C GLY A 269 -1.29 27.94 20.19
N SER A 270 -1.89 27.01 20.96
CA SER A 270 -1.22 26.34 22.10
C SER A 270 -0.35 25.14 21.69
N GLY A 271 -0.26 24.86 20.40
CA GLY A 271 0.51 23.76 19.82
C GLY A 271 2.01 24.03 19.72
N TYR A 272 2.69 23.19 18.95
CA TYR A 272 4.14 23.23 18.75
C TYR A 272 4.48 22.75 17.33
N PRO A 273 5.70 23.03 16.80
CA PRO A 273 6.84 23.69 17.43
C PRO A 273 6.82 25.24 17.41
N SER A 274 5.97 25.87 16.60
CA SER A 274 6.03 27.31 16.33
C SER A 274 4.88 28.12 16.94
N GLY A 275 3.87 27.47 17.52
CA GLY A 275 2.75 28.16 18.17
C GLY A 275 1.86 28.91 17.18
N LEU A 276 1.75 28.38 15.96
CA LEU A 276 0.95 28.97 14.89
C LEU A 276 -0.54 28.84 15.24
N LYS A 277 -1.34 29.83 14.82
CA LYS A 277 -2.75 29.92 15.18
C LYS A 277 -3.65 30.02 13.95
N GLY A 278 -4.77 29.30 13.99
CA GLY A 278 -5.80 29.36 12.96
C GLY A 278 -5.23 29.10 11.55
N ASN A 279 -5.40 30.08 10.67
CA ASN A 279 -4.99 29.99 9.26
C ASN A 279 -3.48 30.16 9.04
N ASP A 280 -2.71 30.56 10.05
CA ASP A 280 -1.25 30.60 9.95
C ASP A 280 -0.65 29.19 9.92
N ILE A 281 -1.41 28.19 10.39
CA ILE A 281 -1.04 26.78 10.29
C ILE A 281 -1.28 26.32 8.84
N PRO A 282 -0.28 25.70 8.18
CA PRO A 282 -0.46 25.13 6.85
C PRO A 282 -1.70 24.24 6.79
N PHE A 283 -2.56 24.45 5.78
CA PHE A 283 -3.81 23.70 5.67
C PHE A 283 -3.61 22.18 5.64
N PRO A 284 -2.62 21.62 4.91
CA PRO A 284 -2.24 20.21 4.99
C PRO A 284 -1.92 19.72 6.41
N SER A 285 -1.20 20.51 7.21
CA SER A 285 -0.91 20.16 8.61
C SER A 285 -2.18 20.09 9.47
N ARG A 286 -3.16 20.95 9.22
CA ARG A 286 -4.46 20.93 9.90
C ARG A 286 -5.24 19.65 9.60
N ILE A 287 -5.18 19.18 8.34
CA ILE A 287 -5.78 17.90 7.92
C ILE A 287 -5.07 16.72 8.59
N ILE A 288 -3.73 16.67 8.52
CA ILE A 288 -2.93 15.59 9.11
C ILE A 288 -3.17 15.48 10.62
N LYS A 289 -3.26 16.61 11.34
CA LYS A 289 -3.54 16.64 12.78
C LYS A 289 -4.86 15.93 13.14
N VAL A 290 -5.91 16.19 12.37
CA VAL A 290 -7.22 15.56 12.59
C VAL A 290 -7.16 14.08 12.24
N ALA A 291 -6.51 13.73 11.14
CA ALA A 291 -6.29 12.34 10.72
C ALA A 291 -5.50 11.50 11.74
N ASP A 292 -4.43 12.07 12.32
CA ASP A 292 -3.63 11.48 13.40
C ASP A 292 -4.50 11.13 14.61
N VAL A 293 -5.31 12.09 15.08
CA VAL A 293 -6.20 11.87 16.22
C VAL A 293 -7.29 10.85 15.91
N ILE A 294 -7.85 10.86 14.70
CA ILE A 294 -8.84 9.86 14.27
C ILE A 294 -8.20 8.47 14.31
N ASP A 295 -7.02 8.27 13.72
CA ASP A 295 -6.37 6.97 13.76
C ASP A 295 -6.05 6.56 15.19
N VAL A 296 -5.60 7.47 16.06
CA VAL A 296 -5.33 7.16 17.47
C VAL A 296 -6.58 6.74 18.25
N LEU A 297 -7.73 7.36 17.95
CA LEU A 297 -9.00 7.04 18.61
C LEU A 297 -9.67 5.80 18.00
N TYR A 298 -9.41 5.52 16.72
CA TYR A 298 -9.97 4.40 15.96
C TYR A 298 -9.14 3.12 16.07
N SER A 299 -7.81 3.26 16.04
CA SER A 299 -6.86 2.18 16.25
C SER A 299 -6.75 1.88 17.75
N PRO A 300 -7.08 0.66 18.20
CA PRO A 300 -7.04 0.31 19.61
C PRO A 300 -5.58 0.28 20.07
N ARG A 301 -5.08 1.43 20.56
CA ARG A 301 -3.89 1.48 21.39
C ARG A 301 -4.13 0.52 22.54
N SER A 302 -3.34 -0.55 22.56
CA SER A 302 -3.20 -1.58 23.59
C SER A 302 -4.08 -1.35 24.84
N TYR A 303 -5.11 -2.19 24.99
CA TYR A 303 -5.82 -2.50 26.25
C TYR A 303 -6.98 -1.62 26.75
N LYS A 304 -7.54 -0.67 25.99
CA LYS A 304 -8.84 -0.05 26.36
C LYS A 304 -9.87 -0.11 25.24
N GLN A 305 -11.05 -0.62 25.60
CA GLN A 305 -12.30 -0.72 24.86
C GLN A 305 -12.40 0.19 23.63
N ASN A 306 -12.72 -0.41 22.47
CA ASN A 306 -13.10 0.29 21.24
C ASN A 306 -13.94 1.53 21.58
N VAL A 307 -13.40 2.70 21.30
CA VAL A 307 -14.11 3.97 21.39
C VAL A 307 -15.23 3.89 20.35
N SER A 308 -16.50 4.02 20.75
CA SER A 308 -17.60 4.01 19.80
C SER A 308 -17.42 5.18 18.81
N VAL A 309 -17.84 5.01 17.56
CA VAL A 309 -17.80 6.09 16.55
C VAL A 309 -18.40 7.39 17.10
N ASP A 310 -19.47 7.29 17.90
CA ASP A 310 -20.08 8.42 18.61
C ASP A 310 -19.11 9.18 19.53
N LYS A 311 -18.19 8.48 20.20
CA LYS A 311 -17.17 9.11 21.06
C LYS A 311 -16.08 9.79 20.23
N ILE A 312 -15.70 9.24 19.07
CA ILE A 312 -14.77 9.89 18.14
C ILE A 312 -15.40 11.18 17.63
N ILE A 313 -16.66 11.11 17.17
CA ILE A 313 -17.45 12.27 16.75
C ILE A 313 -17.55 13.31 17.87
N ALA A 314 -17.88 12.88 19.10
CA ALA A 314 -17.99 13.77 20.24
C ALA A 314 -16.67 14.46 20.57
N GLU A 315 -15.55 13.74 20.51
CA GLU A 315 -14.22 14.28 20.81
C GLU A 315 -13.77 15.27 19.73
N LEU A 316 -13.95 14.95 18.44
CA LEU A 316 -13.66 15.87 17.34
C LEU A 316 -14.48 17.17 17.45
N LYS A 317 -15.78 17.06 17.77
CA LYS A 317 -16.64 18.22 18.01
C LYS A 317 -16.18 19.03 19.23
N ARG A 318 -15.80 18.36 20.33
CA ARG A 318 -15.33 19.01 21.57
C ARG A 318 -14.03 19.78 21.36
N CYS A 319 -13.13 19.26 20.52
CA CYS A 319 -11.82 19.85 20.23
C CYS A 319 -11.84 20.83 19.04
N SER A 320 -12.97 20.96 18.33
CA SER A 320 -13.15 21.94 17.25
C SER A 320 -12.92 23.37 17.75
N ARG A 321 -12.29 24.21 16.92
CA ARG A 321 -11.85 25.60 17.21
C ARG A 321 -10.74 25.74 18.24
N LYS A 322 -10.43 24.68 19.00
CA LYS A 322 -9.35 24.68 19.98
C LYS A 322 -8.13 23.95 19.43
N ASP A 323 -8.24 22.63 19.29
CA ASP A 323 -7.14 21.79 18.83
C ASP A 323 -7.21 21.66 17.30
N PHE A 324 -8.42 21.64 16.74
CA PHE A 324 -8.68 21.37 15.32
C PHE A 324 -9.37 22.51 14.60
N ASP A 325 -9.07 22.61 13.31
CA ASP A 325 -9.80 23.46 12.39
C ASP A 325 -11.26 22.97 12.25
N PRO A 326 -12.26 23.84 12.46
CA PRO A 326 -13.66 23.48 12.31
C PRO A 326 -14.05 22.96 10.93
N GLU A 327 -13.45 23.49 9.87
CA GLU A 327 -13.73 23.09 8.49
C GLU A 327 -13.26 21.65 8.24
N VAL A 328 -12.04 21.34 8.71
CA VAL A 328 -11.47 19.99 8.65
C VAL A 328 -12.26 19.01 9.51
N VAL A 329 -12.72 19.44 10.70
CA VAL A 329 -13.60 18.61 11.56
C VAL A 329 -14.90 18.28 10.85
N GLU A 330 -15.56 19.25 10.21
CA GLU A 330 -16.82 19.00 9.50
C GLU A 330 -16.62 18.01 8.35
N ALA A 331 -15.57 18.18 7.55
CA ALA A 331 -15.20 17.23 6.50
C ALA A 331 -14.91 15.84 7.07
N ALA A 332 -14.15 15.74 8.16
CA ALA A 332 -13.88 14.46 8.82
C ALA A 332 -15.15 13.80 9.36
N LEU A 333 -16.10 14.58 9.89
CA LEU A 333 -17.39 14.07 10.32
C LEU A 333 -18.19 13.53 9.14
N GLN A 334 -18.17 14.17 7.98
CA GLN A 334 -18.79 13.65 6.76
C GLN A 334 -18.15 12.33 6.32
N VAL A 335 -16.80 12.24 6.33
CA VAL A 335 -16.09 10.98 6.05
C VAL A 335 -16.51 9.86 7.02
N ILE A 336 -16.70 10.20 8.30
CA ILE A 336 -17.14 9.24 9.32
C ILE A 336 -18.62 8.86 9.16
N ASP A 337 -19.49 9.83 8.85
CA ASP A 337 -20.96 9.71 8.80
C ASP A 337 -21.50 9.08 7.51
N GLU A 338 -20.81 9.22 6.38
CA GLU A 338 -21.15 8.57 5.08
C GLU A 338 -21.12 7.03 5.14
N ARG A 339 -20.96 6.47 6.33
CA ARG A 339 -20.54 5.13 6.64
C ARG A 339 -19.20 4.91 6.00
N ILE A 340 -18.25 4.64 6.88
CA ILE A 340 -17.24 3.62 6.64
C ILE A 340 -17.98 2.28 6.42
N VAL A 341 -18.63 2.12 5.27
CA VAL A 341 -18.27 1.01 4.41
C VAL A 341 -16.86 1.40 3.97
N LEU A 342 -15.84 1.06 4.78
CA LEU A 342 -14.51 0.85 4.20
C LEU A 342 -14.83 0.04 2.95
N PRO A 343 -14.36 0.45 1.76
CA PRO A 343 -14.62 -0.34 0.59
C PRO A 343 -14.30 -1.78 1.00
N MET A 344 -15.31 -2.65 0.89
CA MET A 344 -15.31 -4.02 1.47
C MET A 344 -14.22 -4.90 0.83
N ASP A 345 -13.32 -4.25 0.12
CA ASP A 345 -12.50 -4.63 -0.98
C ASP A 345 -11.54 -3.46 -1.24
N ILE A 346 -10.23 -3.64 -1.01
CA ILE A 346 -9.21 -2.63 -1.32
C ILE A 346 -9.22 -2.19 -2.79
N LEU A 347 -9.85 -2.98 -3.68
CA LEU A 347 -10.02 -2.72 -5.10
C LEU A 347 -11.05 -1.63 -5.43
N LYS A 348 -11.95 -1.26 -4.50
CA LYS A 348 -12.98 -0.24 -4.75
C LYS A 348 -12.52 1.19 -4.48
N ALA A 349 -11.30 1.36 -4.00
CA ALA A 349 -10.75 2.67 -3.71
C ALA A 349 -9.86 3.14 -4.87
N THR A 350 -10.15 4.32 -5.41
CA THR A 350 -9.46 4.87 -6.58
C THR A 350 -8.02 5.31 -6.26
N GLY A 351 -7.13 5.14 -7.24
CA GLY A 351 -5.74 5.60 -7.20
C GLY A 351 -4.71 4.56 -6.78
N GLU A 352 -3.42 4.89 -6.98
CA GLU A 352 -2.29 4.03 -6.60
C GLU A 352 -2.17 3.94 -5.07
N LYS A 353 -2.00 2.72 -4.56
CA LYS A 353 -1.89 2.45 -3.12
C LYS A 353 -0.77 1.49 -2.83
N ILE A 354 -0.19 1.65 -1.65
CA ILE A 354 0.83 0.75 -1.14
C ILE A 354 0.33 0.28 0.21
N LEU A 355 0.08 -1.01 0.32
CA LEU A 355 -0.55 -1.61 1.48
C LEU A 355 0.37 -2.71 2.03
N PRO A 356 0.60 -2.77 3.35
CA PRO A 356 1.30 -3.89 3.95
C PRO A 356 0.50 -5.16 3.72
N ALA A 357 1.19 -6.19 3.28
CA ALA A 357 0.56 -7.43 2.89
C ALA A 357 1.44 -8.64 3.21
N ASN A 358 0.80 -9.78 3.32
CA ASN A 358 1.45 -11.07 3.32
C ASN A 358 1.00 -11.84 2.07
N LEU A 359 1.95 -12.38 1.32
CA LEU A 359 1.68 -13.20 0.17
C LEU A 359 2.02 -14.66 0.51
N SER A 360 1.01 -15.52 0.47
CA SER A 360 1.19 -16.97 0.63
C SER A 360 1.10 -17.66 -0.73
N LEU A 361 2.14 -18.39 -1.09
CA LEU A 361 2.21 -19.20 -2.31
C LEU A 361 2.17 -20.67 -1.93
N ARG A 362 1.16 -21.40 -2.42
CA ARG A 362 1.05 -22.84 -2.22
C ARG A 362 1.51 -23.56 -3.47
N THR A 363 2.44 -24.49 -3.32
CA THR A 363 2.88 -25.42 -4.36
C THR A 363 2.45 -26.84 -4.02
N TYR A 364 2.74 -27.81 -4.88
CA TYR A 364 2.51 -29.23 -4.59
C TYR A 364 3.36 -29.76 -3.43
N GLU A 365 4.51 -29.15 -3.17
CA GLU A 365 5.49 -29.65 -2.20
C GLU A 365 5.46 -28.86 -0.87
N ASP A 366 5.29 -27.53 -0.95
CA ASP A 366 5.36 -26.65 0.22
C ASP A 366 4.47 -25.39 0.12
N VAL A 367 4.33 -24.68 1.24
CA VAL A 367 3.67 -23.37 1.36
C VAL A 367 4.70 -22.31 1.77
N PHE A 368 4.88 -21.32 0.91
CA PHE A 368 5.79 -20.20 1.14
C PHE A 368 4.99 -18.97 1.58
N ASN A 369 5.49 -18.25 2.58
CA ASN A 369 4.87 -17.01 3.07
C ASN A 369 5.89 -15.88 2.97
N PHE A 370 5.47 -14.79 2.35
CA PHE A 370 6.28 -13.61 2.13
C PHE A 370 5.63 -12.43 2.83
N ASP A 371 6.37 -11.78 3.71
CA ASP A 371 6.00 -10.48 4.24
C ASP A 371 6.46 -9.41 3.26
N GLY A 372 5.66 -8.38 3.07
CA GLY A 372 5.97 -7.36 2.09
C GLY A 372 4.91 -6.31 1.90
N TYR A 373 4.98 -5.65 0.75
CA TYR A 373 4.10 -4.56 0.39
C TYR A 373 3.38 -4.89 -0.91
N PHE A 374 2.07 -4.78 -0.87
CA PHE A 374 1.22 -4.86 -2.04
C PHE A 374 1.01 -3.47 -2.63
N TYR A 375 1.53 -3.27 -3.82
CA TYR A 375 1.35 -2.08 -4.64
C TYR A 375 0.15 -2.32 -5.53
N PHE A 376 -0.95 -1.65 -5.21
CA PHE A 376 -2.17 -1.67 -6.00
C PHE A 376 -2.17 -0.49 -6.96
N LYS A 377 -2.26 -0.80 -8.25
CA LYS A 377 -2.53 0.16 -9.33
C LYS A 377 -3.54 -0.49 -10.26
N GLU A 378 -4.52 0.29 -10.72
CA GLU A 378 -5.66 -0.18 -11.52
C GLU A 378 -5.19 -1.00 -12.75
N ASP A 379 -4.06 -0.63 -13.35
CA ASP A 379 -3.52 -1.30 -14.53
C ASP A 379 -2.48 -2.40 -14.22
N GLN A 380 -1.77 -2.31 -13.08
CA GLN A 380 -0.69 -3.25 -12.76
C GLN A 380 -0.37 -3.30 -11.27
N SER A 381 -0.78 -4.36 -10.60
CA SER A 381 -0.48 -4.57 -9.19
C SER A 381 0.70 -5.52 -8.98
N TYR A 382 1.51 -5.30 -7.94
CA TYR A 382 2.63 -6.16 -7.61
C TYR A 382 2.88 -6.21 -6.11
N PHE A 383 3.40 -7.34 -5.64
CA PHE A 383 3.81 -7.56 -4.27
C PHE A 383 5.34 -7.57 -4.21
N LYS A 384 5.90 -6.85 -3.26
CA LYS A 384 7.34 -6.83 -3.01
C LYS A 384 7.66 -7.36 -1.63
N SER A 385 8.37 -8.48 -1.58
CA SER A 385 8.82 -9.14 -0.35
C SER A 385 9.88 -8.30 0.36
N THR A 386 9.81 -8.25 1.68
CA THR A 386 10.86 -7.74 2.58
C THR A 386 11.86 -8.83 2.99
N ASN A 387 11.53 -10.10 2.74
CA ASN A 387 12.37 -11.25 3.08
C ASN A 387 12.85 -11.94 1.80
N ALA A 388 14.17 -12.08 1.64
CA ALA A 388 14.77 -12.68 0.43
C ALA A 388 14.62 -14.21 0.40
N VAL A 389 14.37 -14.76 -0.79
CA VAL A 389 14.33 -16.21 -1.04
C VAL A 389 15.60 -16.65 -1.76
N LYS A 390 16.12 -17.82 -1.36
CA LYS A 390 17.35 -18.41 -1.90
C LYS A 390 17.20 -19.14 -3.24
N ASP A 391 15.98 -19.48 -3.67
CA ASP A 391 15.74 -20.17 -4.94
C ASP A 391 14.31 -19.93 -5.45
N THR A 392 14.18 -19.30 -6.62
CA THR A 392 12.89 -19.02 -7.30
C THR A 392 12.39 -20.17 -8.19
N LYS A 393 13.19 -21.24 -8.33
CA LYS A 393 12.92 -22.39 -9.21
C LYS A 393 11.76 -23.28 -8.77
N ASP A 394 11.34 -23.24 -7.51
CA ASP A 394 10.22 -24.07 -7.02
C ASP A 394 8.84 -23.42 -7.24
N LEU A 395 8.81 -22.17 -7.70
CA LEU A 395 7.59 -21.38 -7.89
C LEU A 395 6.84 -21.70 -9.20
N TRP A 396 7.41 -22.49 -10.11
CA TRP A 396 6.77 -22.92 -11.36
C TRP A 396 5.61 -23.92 -11.14
N ASN A 397 5.53 -24.53 -9.95
CA ASN A 397 4.50 -25.50 -9.55
C ASN A 397 3.43 -24.89 -8.63
N LEU A 398 3.06 -23.63 -8.86
CA LEU A 398 2.09 -22.89 -8.05
C LEU A 398 0.67 -23.47 -8.22
N LEU A 399 0.07 -23.88 -7.11
CA LEU A 399 -1.32 -24.38 -7.03
C LEU A 399 -2.32 -23.25 -6.78
N SER A 400 -1.97 -22.35 -5.86
CA SER A 400 -2.82 -21.23 -5.45
C SER A 400 -1.98 -20.18 -4.77
N ALA A 401 -2.35 -18.91 -4.91
CA ALA A 401 -1.76 -17.83 -4.15
C ALA A 401 -2.84 -17.01 -3.45
N SER A 402 -2.55 -16.63 -2.20
CA SER A 402 -3.42 -15.76 -1.41
C SER A 402 -2.65 -14.55 -0.95
N LEU A 403 -3.27 -13.39 -1.12
CA LEU A 403 -2.75 -12.11 -0.67
C LEU A 403 -3.59 -11.63 0.51
N VAL A 404 -2.94 -11.41 1.63
CA VAL A 404 -3.55 -10.87 2.83
C VAL A 404 -3.10 -9.43 2.99
N VAL A 405 -4.03 -8.49 2.96
CA VAL A 405 -3.74 -7.05 3.06
C VAL A 405 -4.29 -6.51 4.37
N GLU A 406 -3.48 -5.76 5.11
CA GLU A 406 -3.86 -5.14 6.39
C GLU A 406 -4.16 -3.65 6.21
N VAL A 407 -5.38 -3.21 6.53
CA VAL A 407 -5.80 -1.80 6.42
C VAL A 407 -6.63 -1.42 7.64
N LEU A 408 -6.27 -0.35 8.37
CA LEU A 408 -7.02 0.17 9.52
C LEU A 408 -7.40 -0.92 10.55
N ASN A 409 -6.48 -1.83 10.85
CA ASN A 409 -6.66 -3.01 11.73
C ASN A 409 -7.67 -4.06 11.24
N SER A 410 -8.04 -4.01 9.96
CA SER A 410 -8.82 -5.03 9.28
C SER A 410 -7.94 -5.83 8.33
N ILE A 411 -8.16 -7.15 8.30
CA ILE A 411 -7.43 -8.08 7.44
C ILE A 411 -8.35 -8.43 6.28
N TYR A 412 -7.89 -8.18 5.07
CA TYR A 412 -8.56 -8.52 3.82
C TYR A 412 -7.79 -9.65 3.15
N GLU A 413 -8.48 -10.65 2.65
CA GLU A 413 -7.86 -11.84 2.05
C GLU A 413 -8.35 -11.94 0.61
N TYR A 414 -7.41 -12.05 -0.31
CA TYR A 414 -7.65 -12.12 -1.74
C TYR A 414 -7.06 -13.41 -2.27
N GLU A 415 -7.79 -14.04 -3.18
CA GLU A 415 -7.20 -15.00 -4.10
C GLU A 415 -6.57 -14.20 -5.24
N VAL A 416 -5.32 -14.52 -5.56
CA VAL A 416 -4.54 -13.77 -6.54
C VAL A 416 -3.79 -14.73 -7.45
N ASP A 417 -3.56 -14.30 -8.69
CA ASP A 417 -2.59 -14.93 -9.56
C ASP A 417 -1.26 -14.21 -9.39
N VAL A 418 -0.20 -15.01 -9.19
CA VAL A 418 1.13 -14.49 -8.89
C VAL A 418 2.13 -14.95 -9.91
N PHE A 419 2.91 -14.01 -10.44
CA PHE A 419 4.02 -14.28 -11.33
C PHE A 419 5.32 -13.68 -10.78
N PRO A 420 6.35 -14.49 -10.47
CA PRO A 420 7.62 -13.97 -9.98
C PRO A 420 8.35 -13.19 -11.08
N VAL A 421 8.78 -11.97 -10.79
CA VAL A 421 9.55 -11.10 -11.70
C VAL A 421 11.03 -11.15 -11.38
N ASP A 422 11.36 -11.08 -10.09
CA ASP A 422 12.72 -11.18 -9.56
C ASP A 422 12.70 -11.84 -8.17
N GLU A 423 13.86 -11.88 -7.51
CA GLU A 423 14.05 -12.54 -6.20
C GLU A 423 13.12 -12.02 -5.09
N ASN A 424 12.58 -10.81 -5.22
CA ASN A 424 11.74 -10.17 -4.20
C ASN A 424 10.45 -9.57 -4.75
N THR A 425 10.22 -9.58 -6.06
CA THR A 425 9.08 -8.91 -6.69
C THR A 425 8.20 -9.91 -7.41
N TYR A 426 6.91 -9.82 -7.14
CA TYR A 426 5.87 -10.72 -7.65
C TYR A 426 4.76 -9.89 -8.29
N LEU A 427 4.47 -10.07 -9.57
CA LEU A 427 3.28 -9.48 -10.18
C LEU A 427 2.05 -10.15 -9.60
N VAL A 428 1.05 -9.34 -9.28
CA VAL A 428 -0.20 -9.80 -8.68
C VAL A 428 -1.32 -9.37 -9.62
N SER A 429 -2.08 -10.34 -10.10
CA SER A 429 -3.17 -10.13 -11.05
C SER A 429 -4.40 -10.94 -10.62
N ASN A 430 -5.53 -10.74 -11.30
CA ASN A 430 -6.80 -11.44 -11.02
C ASN A 430 -7.17 -11.42 -9.53
N ILE A 431 -6.98 -10.26 -8.88
CA ILE A 431 -7.21 -10.09 -7.45
C ILE A 431 -8.70 -10.23 -7.18
N ARG A 432 -9.08 -11.31 -6.52
CA ARG A 432 -10.47 -11.61 -6.16
C ARG A 432 -10.59 -11.59 -4.67
N LEU A 433 -11.44 -10.70 -4.16
CA LEU A 433 -11.77 -10.72 -2.75
C LEU A 433 -12.35 -12.09 -2.41
N LEU A 434 -11.73 -12.78 -1.46
CA LEU A 434 -12.32 -13.98 -0.88
C LEU A 434 -13.43 -13.51 0.05
N GLU A 435 -14.62 -13.27 -0.52
CA GLU A 435 -15.82 -13.01 0.27
C GLU A 435 -16.05 -14.22 1.18
N ARG A 436 -15.75 -14.03 2.47
CA ARG A 436 -16.06 -15.04 3.46
C ARG A 436 -17.55 -15.35 3.37
N LYS A 437 -17.88 -16.60 3.09
CA LYS A 437 -19.17 -17.18 3.51
C LYS A 437 -19.34 -16.90 5.01
N ARG A 438 -20.11 -15.85 5.33
CA ARG A 438 -20.80 -15.56 6.60
C ARG A 438 -20.21 -16.22 7.86
N PHE A 439 -19.04 -15.79 8.32
CA PHE A 439 -18.59 -16.14 9.69
C PHE A 439 -18.38 -14.88 10.52
N VAL A 440 -19.10 -14.84 11.64
CA VAL A 440 -19.05 -13.76 12.63
C VAL A 440 -17.80 -13.97 13.49
N SER A 441 -16.96 -12.95 13.62
CA SER A 441 -15.78 -12.96 14.49
C SER A 441 -15.92 -11.97 15.63
N ILE A 442 -15.43 -12.32 16.82
CA ILE A 442 -15.45 -11.47 18.00
C ILE A 442 -14.07 -11.46 18.66
N LEU A 443 -13.66 -10.30 19.16
CA LEU A 443 -12.52 -10.18 20.07
C LEU A 443 -12.95 -10.71 21.43
N TRP A 444 -12.25 -11.71 21.93
CA TRP A 444 -12.62 -12.39 23.16
C TRP A 444 -11.38 -12.92 23.84
N ASP A 445 -11.10 -12.38 25.03
CA ASP A 445 -10.09 -12.91 25.93
C ASP A 445 -10.64 -14.15 26.63
N LEU A 446 -10.20 -15.33 26.19
CA LEU A 446 -10.52 -16.62 26.80
C LEU A 446 -9.24 -17.39 27.04
N GLU A 447 -9.18 -18.11 28.14
CA GLU A 447 -8.18 -19.16 28.31
C GLU A 447 -8.61 -20.41 27.56
N ALA A 448 -7.65 -21.03 26.89
CA ALA A 448 -7.86 -22.28 26.18
C ALA A 448 -6.65 -23.18 26.35
N HIS A 449 -6.84 -24.47 26.12
CA HIS A 449 -5.78 -25.46 26.16
C HIS A 449 -5.61 -26.08 24.78
N LEU A 450 -4.42 -25.92 24.21
CA LEU A 450 -4.02 -26.60 22.98
C LEU A 450 -3.35 -27.92 23.36
N ILE A 451 -3.93 -29.03 22.92
CA ILE A 451 -3.40 -30.38 23.15
C ILE A 451 -2.66 -30.81 21.88
N THR A 452 -1.36 -31.09 22.03
CA THR A 452 -0.47 -31.59 20.98
C THR A 452 -0.60 -33.10 20.79
N GLN A 453 0.03 -33.65 19.75
CA GLN A 453 -0.04 -35.09 19.45
C GLN A 453 0.59 -35.97 20.54
N ASP A 454 1.56 -35.44 21.28
CA ASP A 454 2.19 -36.08 22.46
C ASP A 454 1.40 -35.83 23.76
N GLU A 455 0.12 -35.47 23.65
CA GLU A 455 -0.81 -35.17 24.76
C GLU A 455 -0.35 -34.06 25.72
N LYS A 456 0.63 -33.24 25.33
CA LYS A 456 1.01 -32.07 26.12
C LYS A 456 -0.06 -30.99 25.98
N SER A 457 -0.50 -30.48 27.12
CA SER A 457 -1.41 -29.34 27.20
C SER A 457 -0.62 -28.04 27.28
N ILE A 458 -0.83 -27.16 26.32
CA ILE A 458 -0.27 -25.81 26.29
C ILE A 458 -1.40 -24.84 26.57
N THR A 459 -1.29 -24.08 27.65
CA THR A 459 -2.23 -22.98 27.93
C THR A 459 -2.01 -21.85 26.95
N VAL A 460 -3.07 -21.45 26.26
CA VAL A 460 -3.05 -20.38 25.26
C VAL A 460 -4.12 -19.35 25.59
N LYS A 461 -3.82 -18.08 25.31
CA LYS A 461 -4.77 -16.98 25.50
C LYS A 461 -5.40 -16.67 24.14
N VAL A 462 -6.68 -17.01 23.98
CA VAL A 462 -7.47 -16.65 22.80
C VAL A 462 -7.66 -15.14 22.78
N LYS A 463 -7.47 -14.55 21.61
CA LYS A 463 -7.65 -13.11 21.35
C LYS A 463 -8.78 -12.83 20.39
N ARG A 464 -9.02 -13.76 19.46
CA ARG A 464 -10.12 -13.67 18.50
C ARG A 464 -10.71 -15.04 18.27
N LEU A 465 -12.04 -15.11 18.32
CA LEU A 465 -12.81 -16.30 18.03
C LEU A 465 -13.68 -16.03 16.80
N SER A 466 -13.51 -16.83 15.74
CA SER A 466 -14.29 -16.80 14.50
C SER A 466 -15.03 -18.12 14.30
N GLY A 467 -15.90 -18.19 13.30
CA GLY A 467 -16.63 -19.42 12.93
C GLY A 467 -15.77 -20.50 12.27
N ASP A 468 -14.57 -20.14 11.83
CA ASP A 468 -13.65 -20.95 11.02
C ASP A 468 -12.21 -20.99 11.55
N TYR A 469 -11.84 -20.09 12.47
CA TYR A 469 -10.52 -20.07 13.10
C TYR A 469 -10.52 -19.44 14.50
N VAL A 470 -9.45 -19.69 15.25
CA VAL A 470 -9.08 -19.03 16.50
C VAL A 470 -7.72 -18.37 16.30
N LEU A 471 -7.58 -17.13 16.77
CA LEU A 471 -6.28 -16.49 16.97
C LEU A 471 -5.96 -16.51 18.45
N PHE A 472 -4.85 -17.13 18.83
CA PHE A 472 -4.37 -17.16 20.21
C PHE A 472 -2.90 -16.75 20.30
N VAL A 473 -2.48 -16.35 21.50
CA VAL A 473 -1.11 -15.97 21.83
C VAL A 473 -0.53 -16.94 22.85
N CYS A 474 0.75 -17.27 22.69
CA CYS A 474 1.56 -18.00 23.66
C CYS A 474 2.72 -17.13 24.15
N GLU A 475 3.10 -17.32 25.40
CA GLU A 475 4.26 -16.67 26.04
C GLU A 475 5.62 -17.23 25.56
N ASN A 476 5.62 -18.26 24.72
CA ASN A 476 6.82 -18.81 24.13
C ASN A 476 6.58 -19.09 22.64
N ALA A 477 7.65 -19.01 21.84
CA ALA A 477 7.64 -19.49 20.47
C ALA A 477 7.66 -21.02 20.46
N TYR A 478 6.63 -21.61 19.88
CA TYR A 478 6.46 -23.04 19.67
C TYR A 478 6.49 -23.29 18.16
N ALA A 479 7.36 -24.21 17.74
CA ALA A 479 7.35 -24.71 16.37
C ALA A 479 6.22 -25.75 16.25
N PHE A 480 5.07 -25.33 15.72
CA PHE A 480 3.99 -26.24 15.38
C PHE A 480 4.11 -26.66 13.92
N ASP A 481 3.93 -27.96 13.67
CA ASP A 481 3.94 -28.51 12.32
C ASP A 481 2.57 -28.27 11.67
N ALA A 482 2.56 -27.55 10.56
CA ALA A 482 1.36 -27.22 9.80
C ALA A 482 0.62 -28.45 9.26
N LYS A 483 1.30 -29.61 9.14
CA LYS A 483 0.69 -30.88 8.70
C LYS A 483 -0.12 -31.55 9.82
N ASN A 484 0.14 -31.20 11.08
CA ASN A 484 -0.44 -31.86 12.23
C ASN A 484 -1.78 -31.24 12.67
N TYR A 485 -2.68 -32.11 13.11
CA TYR A 485 -3.92 -31.71 13.77
C TYR A 485 -3.70 -31.59 15.28
N TYR A 486 -4.24 -30.51 15.84
CA TYR A 486 -4.20 -30.21 17.27
C TYR A 486 -5.63 -30.10 17.79
N LYS A 487 -5.85 -30.44 19.06
CA LYS A 487 -7.16 -30.23 19.72
C LYS A 487 -7.09 -28.94 20.51
N LEU A 488 -8.05 -28.05 20.31
CA LEU A 488 -8.19 -26.82 21.08
C LEU A 488 -9.41 -26.93 22.00
N VAL A 489 -9.19 -26.88 23.30
CA VAL A 489 -10.24 -26.90 24.32
C VAL A 489 -10.51 -25.46 24.76
N LEU A 490 -11.67 -24.93 24.37
CA LEU A 490 -12.16 -23.62 24.78
C LEU A 490 -13.05 -23.76 26.01
N GLN A 491 -12.82 -22.94 27.03
CA GLN A 491 -13.71 -22.83 28.19
C GLN A 491 -14.37 -21.46 28.19
N PHE A 492 -15.70 -21.43 28.13
CA PHE A 492 -16.48 -20.19 28.12
C PHE A 492 -16.83 -19.72 29.54
N GLU A 493 -17.16 -18.44 29.67
CA GLU A 493 -17.49 -17.78 30.96
C GLU A 493 -18.71 -18.40 31.66
N ASP A 494 -19.59 -19.08 30.93
CA ASP A 494 -20.75 -19.78 31.47
C ASP A 494 -20.47 -21.24 31.85
N GLY A 495 -19.21 -21.67 31.79
CA GLY A 495 -18.76 -23.02 32.12
C GLY A 495 -18.90 -24.03 30.98
N GLU A 496 -19.42 -23.64 29.81
CA GLU A 496 -19.47 -24.54 28.65
C GLU A 496 -18.05 -24.79 28.10
N ILE A 497 -17.74 -26.05 27.81
CA ILE A 497 -16.46 -26.46 27.21
C ILE A 497 -16.71 -26.90 25.77
N LEU A 498 -15.89 -26.39 24.85
CA LEU A 498 -15.95 -26.73 23.44
C LEU A 498 -14.59 -27.23 22.95
N ILE A 499 -14.59 -28.43 22.37
CA ILE A 499 -13.38 -29.02 21.79
C ILE A 499 -13.44 -28.83 20.28
N LEU A 500 -12.44 -28.14 19.75
CA LEU A 500 -12.26 -27.91 18.32
C LEU A 500 -11.09 -28.74 17.82
N ASN A 501 -11.24 -29.27 16.61
CA ASN A 501 -10.16 -29.90 15.87
C ASN A 501 -9.74 -28.97 14.74
N GLY A 502 -8.45 -28.96 14.41
CA GLY A 502 -7.89 -27.93 13.56
C GLY A 502 -6.39 -28.02 13.45
N ARG A 503 -5.83 -27.11 12.66
CA ARG A 503 -4.40 -27.04 12.36
C ARG A 503 -3.91 -25.64 12.60
N ILE A 504 -2.63 -25.51 12.93
CA ILE A 504 -1.98 -24.21 12.94
C ILE A 504 -1.55 -23.90 11.52
N THR A 505 -2.17 -22.87 10.97
CA THR A 505 -2.03 -22.48 9.55
C THR A 505 -1.14 -21.27 9.37
N TYR A 506 -0.89 -20.54 10.45
CA TYR A 506 -0.10 -19.31 10.44
C TYR A 506 0.43 -19.07 11.85
N SER A 507 1.68 -18.66 11.96
CA SER A 507 2.30 -18.21 13.20
C SER A 507 3.17 -17.01 12.92
N TYR A 508 3.24 -16.07 13.86
CA TYR A 508 4.21 -14.98 13.79
C TYR A 508 4.71 -14.60 15.18
N PRO A 509 6.02 -14.35 15.35
CA PRO A 509 6.57 -13.82 16.58
C PRO A 509 6.21 -12.34 16.69
N ALA A 510 5.56 -11.94 17.78
CA ALA A 510 5.26 -10.54 18.07
C ALA A 510 6.32 -9.88 18.97
N SER A 511 7.04 -10.67 19.77
CA SER A 511 8.19 -10.23 20.58
C SER A 511 9.05 -11.44 21.00
N HIS A 512 10.15 -11.21 21.73
CA HIS A 512 10.96 -12.29 22.31
C HIS A 512 10.17 -13.21 23.28
N GLU A 513 9.06 -12.71 23.84
CA GLU A 513 8.24 -13.41 24.84
C GLU A 513 6.83 -13.77 24.32
N TYR A 514 6.46 -13.44 23.09
CA TYR A 514 5.07 -13.69 22.63
C TYR A 514 5.01 -14.05 21.15
N SER A 515 4.32 -15.14 20.84
CA SER A 515 4.04 -15.58 19.48
C SER A 515 2.55 -15.82 19.30
N TYR A 516 2.03 -15.38 18.15
CA TYR A 516 0.64 -15.55 17.77
C TYR A 516 0.50 -16.73 16.82
N TYR A 517 -0.65 -17.40 16.91
CA TYR A 517 -0.97 -18.56 16.08
C TYR A 517 -2.41 -18.50 15.61
N ARG A 518 -2.61 -18.72 14.31
CA ARG A 518 -3.92 -18.94 13.70
C ARG A 518 -4.21 -20.43 13.65
N TYR A 519 -5.14 -20.84 14.47
CA TYR A 519 -5.68 -22.19 14.50
C TYR A 519 -6.94 -22.25 13.65
N THR A 520 -6.84 -22.89 12.49
CA THR A 520 -7.96 -23.03 11.54
C THR A 520 -8.67 -24.34 11.80
N PHE A 521 -10.00 -24.28 11.92
CA PHE A 521 -10.80 -25.47 12.23
C PHE A 521 -10.79 -26.44 11.07
N ALA A 522 -10.70 -27.73 11.38
CA ALA A 522 -10.74 -28.79 10.41
C ALA A 522 -11.55 -29.96 10.96
N ASN A 523 -12.45 -30.51 10.14
CA ASN A 523 -13.33 -31.63 10.51
C ASN A 523 -14.18 -31.37 11.77
N ILE A 524 -14.66 -30.14 11.98
CA ILE A 524 -15.64 -29.84 13.02
C ILE A 524 -17.05 -30.22 12.56
N GLY A 525 -17.77 -31.01 13.37
CA GLY A 525 -19.15 -31.40 13.09
C GLY A 525 -20.13 -30.22 13.23
N GLU A 526 -21.30 -30.32 12.58
CA GLU A 526 -22.32 -29.25 12.58
C GLU A 526 -22.77 -28.88 14.01
N THR A 527 -22.97 -29.86 14.90
CA THR A 527 -23.35 -29.63 16.30
C THR A 527 -22.31 -28.79 17.06
N THR A 528 -21.02 -29.03 16.82
CA THR A 528 -19.92 -28.26 17.45
C THR A 528 -19.87 -26.83 16.89
N ARG A 529 -20.10 -26.69 15.59
CA ARG A 529 -20.16 -25.39 14.91
C ARG A 529 -21.35 -24.55 15.41
N ASP A 530 -22.51 -25.17 15.62
CA ASP A 530 -23.70 -24.48 16.14
C ASP A 530 -23.51 -24.00 17.59
N LYS A 531 -22.85 -24.80 18.43
CA LYS A 531 -22.47 -24.40 19.80
C LYS A 531 -21.51 -23.21 19.78
N LEU A 532 -20.51 -23.25 18.91
CA LEU A 532 -19.57 -22.14 18.73
C LEU A 532 -20.30 -20.83 18.37
N PHE A 533 -21.18 -20.87 17.36
CA PHE A 533 -21.94 -19.68 16.96
C PHE A 533 -22.85 -19.19 18.08
N ARG A 534 -23.52 -20.09 18.79
CA ARG A 534 -24.38 -19.74 19.93
C ARG A 534 -23.61 -18.97 21.00
N GLN A 535 -22.39 -19.39 21.34
CA GLN A 535 -21.53 -18.71 22.30
C GLN A 535 -21.10 -17.33 21.80
N ILE A 536 -20.69 -17.21 20.53
CA ILE A 536 -20.35 -15.94 19.89
C ILE A 536 -21.55 -14.96 19.94
N PHE A 537 -22.75 -15.41 19.55
CA PHE A 537 -23.95 -14.57 19.57
C PHE A 537 -24.37 -14.17 21.00
N LYS A 538 -24.28 -15.09 21.96
CA LYS A 538 -24.60 -14.82 23.37
C LYS A 538 -23.69 -13.72 23.93
N LYS A 539 -22.39 -13.79 23.65
CA LYS A 539 -21.42 -12.75 24.05
C LYS A 539 -21.71 -11.41 23.38
N GLN A 540 -22.06 -11.40 22.09
CA GLN A 540 -22.44 -10.17 21.39
C GLN A 540 -23.68 -9.50 22.00
N VAL A 541 -24.70 -10.28 22.36
CA VAL A 541 -25.91 -9.76 23.01
C VAL A 541 -25.60 -9.21 24.40
N ALA A 542 -24.75 -9.90 25.18
CA ALA A 542 -24.32 -9.44 26.49
C ALA A 542 -23.56 -8.10 26.43
N LEU A 543 -22.61 -7.98 25.50
CA LEU A 543 -21.86 -6.73 25.26
C LEU A 543 -22.80 -5.59 24.86
N ARG A 544 -23.78 -5.84 23.98
CA ARG A 544 -24.79 -4.84 23.59
C ARG A 544 -25.67 -4.40 24.77
N ARG A 545 -26.03 -5.31 25.69
CA ARG A 545 -26.80 -4.98 26.90
C ARG A 545 -25.99 -4.16 27.90
N GLN A 546 -24.72 -4.48 28.09
CA GLN A 546 -23.81 -3.69 28.94
C GLN A 546 -23.64 -2.26 28.39
N LEU A 547 -23.54 -2.11 27.07
CA LEU A 547 -23.47 -0.80 26.42
C LEU A 547 -24.73 0.06 26.67
N LYS A 548 -25.93 -0.54 26.63
CA LYS A 548 -27.18 0.18 26.98
C LYS A 548 -27.26 0.58 28.45
N GLN A 549 -26.87 -0.30 29.39
CA GLN A 549 -26.90 0.03 30.82
C GLN A 549 -25.90 1.12 31.22
N VAL A 550 -24.81 1.28 30.47
CA VAL A 550 -23.84 2.38 30.66
C VAL A 550 -24.37 3.70 30.08
N GLN A 551 -25.28 3.66 29.10
CA GLN A 551 -25.98 4.82 28.56
C GLN A 551 -27.10 5.31 29.48
N ASP A 552 -27.84 4.40 30.13
CA ASP A 552 -28.95 4.76 31.05
C ASP A 552 -28.49 5.21 32.46
N LYS A 553 -27.22 5.02 32.81
CA LYS A 553 -26.62 5.45 34.09
C LYS A 553 -25.82 6.76 34.01
N LYS A 554 -25.78 7.40 32.84
CA LYS A 554 -25.22 8.73 32.60
C LYS A 554 -26.35 9.69 32.26
#